data_AF-A0A974D7M8-F1
#
_entry.id   AF-A0A974D7M8-F1
#
_cell.length_a   1.000
_cell.length_b   1.000
_cell.length_c   1.000
_cell.angle_alpha   90.00
_cell.angle_beta   90.00
_cell.angle_gamma   90.00
#
_symmetry.space_group_name_H-M   'P 1'
#
loop_
_entity.id
_entity.type
_entity.pdbx_description
1 polymer ?
#
loop_
_entity_poly.entity_id
_entity_poly.type
_entity_poly.pdbx_seq_one_letter_code
_entity_poly.pdbx_strand_id
1 'polypeptide(L)'
;MGATILLVALLGAFIHPLLADESYQYAEQGPNGVTVYHTVNINEQVKVVVFNVYSGKQSANAVFDYSQNIIAYHMPYKGICVVAHMDIATFPGLGIFNKFIHTKREKEKELKKLLKHYEITNQQVGDLSQFGHAVDGLCWGVPTYWATEKPKPRSGIGAQGCAGIHFLFIHVGLCGGFHI
;
A
#
# COMPACT_ATOMS: atom_id res chain seq x y z
N MET A 1 27.75 46.66 -39.91
CA MET A 1 27.40 45.45 -39.14
C MET A 1 26.42 45.85 -38.06
N GLY A 2 25.27 45.19 -37.96
CA GLY A 2 24.31 45.40 -36.87
C GLY A 2 22.90 45.00 -37.28
N ALA A 3 22.62 43.69 -37.27
CA ALA A 3 21.28 43.18 -37.51
C ALA A 3 20.45 43.30 -36.22
N THR A 4 19.31 43.98 -36.29
CA THR A 4 18.29 44.02 -35.23
C THR A 4 17.38 42.80 -35.37
N ILE A 5 17.45 41.88 -34.40
CA ILE A 5 16.53 40.74 -34.31
C ILE A 5 15.52 41.05 -33.20
N LEU A 6 14.26 41.21 -33.57
CA LEU A 6 13.11 41.26 -32.67
C LEU A 6 12.79 39.83 -32.20
N LEU A 7 13.06 39.51 -30.93
CA LEU A 7 12.53 38.29 -30.30
C LEU A 7 11.19 38.61 -29.65
N VAL A 8 10.12 38.08 -30.24
CA VAL A 8 8.80 37.99 -29.59
C VAL A 8 8.83 36.80 -28.64
N ALA A 9 8.74 37.05 -27.33
CA ALA A 9 8.61 36.01 -26.33
C ALA A 9 7.14 35.57 -26.21
N LEU A 10 6.80 34.41 -26.78
CA LEU A 10 5.57 33.69 -26.48
C LEU A 10 5.77 32.86 -25.21
N LEU A 11 5.48 33.46 -24.05
CA LEU A 11 5.38 32.73 -22.78
C LEU A 11 4.01 32.02 -22.72
N GLY A 12 3.95 30.82 -23.30
CA GLY A 12 2.86 29.89 -23.04
C GLY A 12 3.00 29.33 -21.63
N ALA A 13 2.25 29.87 -20.67
CA ALA A 13 2.10 29.25 -19.36
C ALA A 13 1.18 28.03 -19.49
N PHE A 14 1.75 26.86 -19.78
CA PHE A 14 1.04 25.59 -19.67
C PHE A 14 0.95 25.23 -18.19
N ILE A 15 -0.01 25.82 -17.47
CA ILE A 15 -0.39 25.35 -16.15
C ILE A 15 -1.31 24.15 -16.38
N HIS A 16 -0.73 22.98 -16.59
CA HIS A 16 -1.46 21.76 -16.28
C HIS A 16 -1.61 21.72 -14.75
N PRO A 17 -2.81 21.77 -14.17
CA PRO A 17 -2.97 21.39 -12.79
C PRO A 17 -2.58 19.91 -12.73
N LEU A 18 -1.35 19.61 -12.31
CA LEU A 18 -1.00 18.29 -11.85
C LEU A 18 -1.90 18.04 -10.64
N LEU A 19 -3.00 17.28 -10.82
CA LEU A 19 -3.85 16.89 -9.70
C LEU A 19 -2.94 16.20 -8.69
N ALA A 20 -2.87 16.77 -7.50
CA ALA A 20 -1.82 16.49 -6.54
C ALA A 20 -1.94 15.06 -5.99
N ASP A 21 -0.80 14.38 -5.83
CA ASP A 21 -0.72 13.28 -4.87
C ASP A 21 -1.10 13.84 -3.49
N GLU A 22 -2.17 13.31 -2.91
CA GLU A 22 -2.55 13.68 -1.55
C GLU A 22 -1.74 12.84 -0.57
N SER A 23 -0.92 13.51 0.25
CA SER A 23 -0.10 12.87 1.27
C SER A 23 -0.62 13.20 2.66
N TYR A 24 -0.83 12.16 3.46
CA TYR A 24 -1.34 12.25 4.82
C TYR A 24 -0.36 11.61 5.80
N GLN A 25 -0.07 12.29 6.89
CA GLN A 25 0.82 11.81 7.94
C GLN A 25 0.09 11.69 9.27
N TYR A 26 0.31 10.57 9.95
CA TYR A 26 -0.28 10.26 11.24
C TYR A 26 0.78 9.71 12.17
N ALA A 27 0.71 10.06 13.44
CA ALA A 27 1.55 9.51 14.48
C ALA A 27 0.66 8.89 15.56
N GLU A 28 1.02 7.69 15.99
CA GLU A 28 0.37 7.00 17.11
C GLU A 28 1.41 6.46 18.08
N GLN A 29 1.00 6.18 19.32
CA GLN A 29 1.86 5.45 20.24
C GLN A 29 1.75 3.96 19.95
N GLY A 30 2.86 3.38 19.51
CA GLY A 30 3.01 1.95 19.35
C GLY A 30 3.25 1.23 20.68
N PRO A 31 3.40 -0.10 20.61
CA PRO A 31 3.77 -0.91 21.76
C PRO A 31 5.07 -0.39 22.41
N ASN A 32 5.12 -0.41 23.73
CA ASN A 32 6.30 -0.01 24.53
C ASN A 32 6.67 1.49 24.44
N GLY A 33 5.74 2.36 24.03
CA GLY A 33 5.94 3.81 24.01
C GLY A 33 6.72 4.34 22.80
N VAL A 34 7.00 3.49 21.81
CA VAL A 34 7.63 3.91 20.55
C VAL A 34 6.59 4.62 19.68
N THR A 35 6.91 5.80 19.16
CA THR A 35 6.04 6.48 18.18
C THR A 35 6.07 5.76 16.85
N VAL A 36 4.89 5.40 16.33
CA VAL A 36 4.71 4.83 14.99
C VAL A 36 4.23 5.94 14.06
N TYR A 37 4.93 6.11 12.94
CA TYR A 37 4.56 7.07 11.91
C TYR A 37 3.93 6.34 10.73
N HIS A 38 2.78 6.82 10.30
CA HIS A 38 2.07 6.35 9.11
C HIS A 38 2.06 7.47 8.09
N THR A 39 2.48 7.16 6.86
CA THR A 39 2.30 8.04 5.70
C THR A 39 1.44 7.33 4.68
N VAL A 40 0.41 8.02 4.18
CA VAL A 40 -0.48 7.52 3.13
C VAL A 40 -0.45 8.49 1.97
N ASN A 41 -0.10 8.00 0.79
CA ASN A 41 -0.16 8.77 -0.45
C ASN A 41 -1.27 8.20 -1.31
N ILE A 42 -2.17 9.06 -1.78
CA ILE A 42 -3.29 8.71 -2.65
C ILE A 42 -3.11 9.42 -3.98
N ASN A 43 -3.04 8.64 -5.05
CA ASN A 43 -3.09 9.15 -6.42
C ASN A 43 -4.40 8.70 -7.06
N GLU A 44 -5.37 9.62 -7.17
CA GLU A 44 -6.67 9.32 -7.76
C GLU A 44 -6.62 9.12 -9.29
N GLN A 45 -5.63 9.69 -9.97
CA GLN A 45 -5.48 9.57 -11.43
C GLN A 45 -5.11 8.14 -11.83
N VAL A 46 -4.06 7.58 -11.20
CA VAL A 46 -3.62 6.20 -11.46
C VAL A 46 -4.29 5.18 -10.54
N LYS A 47 -5.15 5.65 -9.63
CA LYS A 47 -5.94 4.83 -8.69
C LYS A 47 -5.07 3.96 -7.78
N VAL A 48 -4.00 4.55 -7.25
CA VAL A 48 -3.03 3.88 -6.36
C VAL A 48 -3.03 4.52 -4.99
N VAL A 49 -2.96 3.70 -3.95
CA VAL A 49 -2.69 4.13 -2.58
C VAL A 49 -1.40 3.48 -2.08
N VAL A 50 -0.50 4.28 -1.52
CA VAL A 50 0.77 3.82 -0.95
C VAL A 50 0.80 4.11 0.54
N PHE A 51 1.05 3.08 1.34
CA PHE A 51 1.22 3.17 2.79
C PHE A 51 2.68 2.95 3.17
N ASN A 52 3.16 3.75 4.10
CA ASN A 52 4.46 3.58 4.73
C ASN A 52 4.26 3.66 6.25
N VAL A 53 4.62 2.59 6.94
CA VAL A 53 4.58 2.50 8.41
C VAL A 53 6.00 2.41 8.91
N TYR A 54 6.40 3.39 9.71
CA TYR A 54 7.71 3.42 10.36
C TYR A 54 7.56 3.10 11.85
N SER A 55 8.03 1.91 12.23
CA SER A 55 7.95 1.35 13.59
C SER A 55 9.22 0.58 13.96
N GLY A 56 10.38 1.10 13.53
CA GLY A 56 11.66 0.41 13.68
C GLY A 56 11.66 -0.96 13.00
N LYS A 57 11.86 -2.05 13.76
CA LYS A 57 11.89 -3.43 13.22
C LYS A 57 10.53 -3.90 12.67
N GLN A 58 9.43 -3.23 13.02
CA GLN A 58 8.08 -3.56 12.54
C GLN A 58 7.62 -2.62 11.42
N SER A 59 8.56 -1.91 10.78
CA SER A 59 8.23 -1.07 9.63
C SER A 59 7.75 -1.94 8.47
N ALA A 60 6.77 -1.43 7.73
CA ALA A 60 6.14 -2.12 6.62
C ALA A 60 5.58 -1.11 5.62
N ASN A 61 5.43 -1.55 4.39
CA ASN A 61 4.91 -0.73 3.30
C ASN A 61 3.83 -1.51 2.56
N ALA A 62 2.86 -0.81 1.99
CA ALA A 62 1.83 -1.43 1.17
C ALA A 62 1.49 -0.57 -0.04
N VAL A 63 1.12 -1.22 -1.14
CA VAL A 63 0.56 -0.58 -2.33
C VAL A 63 -0.78 -1.25 -2.62
N PHE A 64 -1.84 -0.44 -2.69
CA PHE A 64 -3.16 -0.87 -3.14
C PHE A 64 -3.39 -0.26 -4.53
N ASP A 65 -3.29 -1.08 -5.57
CA ASP A 65 -3.55 -0.69 -6.94
C ASP A 65 -4.99 -1.07 -7.31
N TYR A 66 -5.88 -0.07 -7.26
CA TYR A 66 -7.30 -0.24 -7.62
C TYR A 66 -7.52 -0.30 -9.14
N SER A 67 -6.53 0.07 -9.95
CA SER A 67 -6.63 -0.05 -11.41
C SER A 67 -6.48 -1.51 -11.86
N GLN A 68 -5.67 -2.29 -11.13
CA GLN A 68 -5.38 -3.69 -11.42
C GLN A 68 -6.00 -4.68 -10.43
N ASN A 69 -6.66 -4.18 -9.38
CA ASN A 69 -7.17 -4.98 -8.27
C ASN A 69 -6.07 -5.85 -7.63
N ILE A 70 -4.91 -5.25 -7.36
CA ILE A 70 -3.76 -5.90 -6.74
C ILE A 70 -3.39 -5.14 -5.47
N ILE A 71 -3.02 -5.90 -4.45
CA ILE A 71 -2.38 -5.39 -3.24
C ILE A 71 -1.01 -6.00 -3.13
N ALA A 72 -0.03 -5.18 -2.76
CA ALA A 72 1.31 -5.61 -2.40
C ALA A 72 1.67 -5.14 -0.99
N TYR A 73 2.34 -6.01 -0.24
CA TYR A 73 2.88 -5.74 1.09
C TYR A 73 4.38 -6.04 1.09
N HIS A 74 5.20 -5.07 1.46
CA HIS A 74 6.62 -5.29 1.71
C HIS A 74 6.85 -5.40 3.21
N MET A 75 7.48 -6.51 3.62
CA MET A 75 7.87 -6.78 5.01
C MET A 75 9.39 -6.82 5.13
N PRO A 76 10.06 -5.65 5.30
CA PRO A 76 11.52 -5.56 5.39
C PRO A 76 12.14 -6.50 6.42
N TYR A 77 11.52 -6.67 7.60
CA TYR A 77 12.01 -7.57 8.65
C TYR A 77 12.05 -9.04 8.23
N LYS A 78 11.18 -9.45 7.30
CA LYS A 78 11.17 -10.79 6.72
C LYS A 78 11.98 -10.90 5.43
N GLY A 79 12.37 -9.77 4.83
CA GLY A 79 13.04 -9.75 3.53
C GLY A 79 12.17 -10.22 2.38
N ILE A 80 10.84 -10.08 2.48
CA ILE A 80 9.90 -10.54 1.44
C ILE A 80 8.87 -9.47 1.07
N CYS A 81 8.40 -9.56 -0.17
CA CYS A 81 7.17 -8.91 -0.63
C CYS A 81 6.08 -9.97 -0.78
N VAL A 82 4.82 -9.55 -0.65
CA VAL A 82 3.66 -10.39 -0.85
C VAL A 82 2.70 -9.67 -1.76
N VAL A 83 2.19 -10.35 -2.78
CA VAL A 83 1.13 -9.84 -3.65
C VAL A 83 -0.14 -10.68 -3.51
N ALA A 84 -1.30 -10.03 -3.60
CA ALA A 84 -2.59 -10.69 -3.56
C ALA A 84 -3.58 -9.95 -4.46
N HIS A 85 -4.58 -10.68 -4.97
CA HIS A 85 -5.74 -10.05 -5.57
C HIS A 85 -6.53 -9.27 -4.51
N MET A 86 -6.91 -8.06 -4.86
CA MET A 86 -7.79 -7.22 -4.06
C MET A 86 -9.23 -7.66 -4.27
N ASP A 87 -9.89 -8.10 -3.21
CA ASP A 87 -11.33 -8.33 -3.25
C ASP A 87 -12.07 -6.99 -3.14
N ILE A 88 -12.48 -6.45 -4.28
CA ILE A 88 -13.23 -5.18 -4.38
C ILE A 88 -14.62 -5.23 -3.73
N ALA A 89 -15.15 -6.42 -3.42
CA ALA A 89 -16.42 -6.53 -2.69
C ALA A 89 -16.24 -6.25 -1.18
N THR A 90 -15.02 -6.42 -0.67
CA THR A 90 -14.71 -6.26 0.75
C THR A 90 -13.80 -5.08 1.04
N PHE A 91 -13.02 -4.62 0.07
CA PHE A 91 -12.30 -3.34 0.15
C PHE A 91 -13.21 -2.16 -0.21
N PRO A 92 -13.16 -1.04 0.55
CA PRO A 92 -13.84 0.17 0.15
C PRO A 92 -13.24 0.70 -1.16
N GLY A 93 -14.10 1.16 -2.07
CA GLY A 93 -13.64 1.84 -3.29
C GLY A 93 -12.82 3.09 -2.95
N LEU A 94 -11.94 3.50 -3.87
CA LEU A 94 -10.93 4.55 -3.65
C LEU A 94 -11.50 5.86 -3.08
N GLY A 95 -12.64 6.36 -3.58
CA GLY A 95 -13.25 7.59 -3.04
C GLY A 95 -13.78 7.45 -1.61
N ILE A 96 -14.28 6.26 -1.24
CA ILE A 96 -14.66 5.96 0.15
C ILE A 96 -13.40 5.87 1.00
N PHE A 97 -12.35 5.23 0.48
CA PHE A 97 -11.06 5.10 1.14
C PHE A 97 -10.40 6.46 1.40
N ASN A 98 -10.39 7.37 0.43
CA ASN A 98 -9.87 8.73 0.61
C ASN A 98 -10.63 9.46 1.74
N LYS A 99 -11.96 9.33 1.77
CA LYS A 99 -12.78 9.89 2.84
C LYS A 99 -12.45 9.31 4.22
N PHE A 100 -12.15 8.01 4.30
CA PHE A 100 -11.73 7.33 5.53
C PHE A 100 -10.43 7.95 6.07
N ILE A 101 -9.41 8.06 5.22
CA ILE A 101 -8.12 8.68 5.51
C ILE A 101 -8.30 10.15 5.95
N HIS A 102 -9.03 10.96 5.18
CA HIS A 102 -9.20 12.38 5.44
C HIS A 102 -9.98 12.67 6.74
N THR A 103 -11.07 11.94 7.00
CA THR A 103 -12.00 12.31 8.08
C THR A 103 -11.66 11.68 9.43
N LYS A 104 -10.90 10.57 9.46
CA LYS A 104 -10.71 9.72 10.65
C LYS A 104 -12.03 9.34 11.36
N ARG A 105 -13.19 9.54 10.71
CA ARG A 105 -14.53 9.36 11.29
C ARG A 105 -15.19 8.20 10.60
N GLU A 106 -15.04 7.03 11.21
CA GLU A 106 -15.49 5.80 10.62
C GLU A 106 -16.49 5.07 11.50
N LYS A 107 -17.41 4.36 10.84
CA LYS A 107 -18.29 3.44 11.56
C LYS A 107 -17.50 2.18 11.86
N GLU A 108 -17.56 1.69 13.09
CA GLU A 108 -16.89 0.46 13.54
C GLU A 108 -17.13 -0.73 12.58
N LYS A 109 -18.32 -0.80 11.96
CA LYS A 109 -18.68 -1.81 10.97
C LYS A 109 -17.83 -1.75 9.69
N GLU A 110 -17.48 -0.56 9.22
CA GLU A 110 -16.63 -0.39 8.02
C GLU A 110 -15.17 -0.74 8.35
N LEU A 111 -14.67 -0.31 9.51
CA LEU A 111 -13.34 -0.70 10.00
C LEU A 111 -13.17 -2.21 10.18
N LYS A 112 -14.21 -2.90 10.67
CA LYS A 112 -14.19 -4.37 10.79
C LYS A 112 -14.02 -5.09 9.46
N LYS A 113 -14.45 -4.52 8.33
CA LYS A 113 -14.23 -5.11 7.00
C LYS A 113 -12.78 -4.98 6.54
N LEU A 114 -12.00 -4.09 7.16
CA LEU A 114 -10.59 -3.84 6.87
C LEU A 114 -9.65 -4.73 7.70
N LEU A 115 -10.22 -5.68 8.46
CA LEU A 115 -9.47 -6.82 9.00
C LEU A 115 -9.25 -7.83 7.88
N LYS A 116 -8.01 -7.95 7.43
CA LYS A 116 -7.63 -8.78 6.29
C LYS A 116 -6.70 -9.90 6.72
N HIS A 117 -6.96 -11.10 6.24
CA HIS A 117 -6.13 -12.27 6.49
C HIS A 117 -5.67 -12.84 5.16
N TYR A 118 -4.38 -13.02 5.01
CA TYR A 118 -3.77 -13.55 3.80
C TYR A 118 -2.92 -14.77 4.16
N GLU A 119 -3.12 -15.85 3.41
CA GLU A 119 -2.23 -17.01 3.45
C GLU A 119 -1.21 -16.90 2.32
N ILE A 120 0.06 -16.72 2.68
CA ILE A 120 1.19 -16.70 1.76
C ILE A 120 1.41 -18.13 1.24
N THR A 121 1.50 -18.24 -0.08
CA THR A 121 1.76 -19.48 -0.79
C THR A 121 3.27 -19.62 -1.07
N ASN A 122 3.71 -20.84 -1.40
CA ASN A 122 5.09 -21.07 -1.85
C ASN A 122 5.32 -20.66 -3.32
N GLN A 123 4.32 -20.06 -3.97
CA GLN A 123 4.42 -19.63 -5.36
C GLN A 123 5.07 -18.25 -5.43
N GLN A 124 6.29 -18.20 -5.94
CA GLN A 124 6.99 -16.94 -6.20
C GLN A 124 6.40 -16.26 -7.45
N VAL A 125 6.37 -14.93 -7.42
CA VAL A 125 6.12 -14.10 -8.59
C VAL A 125 7.39 -14.04 -9.44
N GLY A 126 7.30 -14.46 -10.70
CA GLY A 126 8.43 -14.41 -11.63
C GLY A 126 8.62 -13.07 -12.33
N ASP A 127 7.54 -12.31 -12.56
CA ASP A 127 7.57 -11.01 -13.23
C ASP A 127 6.67 -10.02 -12.47
N LEU A 128 7.28 -8.97 -11.93
CA LEU A 128 6.59 -7.90 -11.20
C LEU A 128 6.05 -6.81 -12.12
N SER A 129 6.60 -6.68 -13.33
CA SER A 129 6.23 -5.61 -14.27
C SER A 129 4.76 -5.68 -14.71
N GLN A 130 4.15 -6.86 -14.57
CA GLN A 130 2.72 -7.08 -14.83
C GLN A 130 1.78 -6.40 -13.83
N PHE A 131 2.26 -5.90 -12.68
CA PHE A 131 1.42 -5.32 -11.61
C PHE A 131 1.48 -3.80 -11.52
N GLY A 132 2.08 -3.13 -12.52
CA GLY A 132 2.22 -1.68 -12.58
C GLY A 132 3.37 -1.12 -11.74
N HIS A 133 3.75 0.12 -12.02
CA HIS A 133 4.97 0.74 -11.51
C HIS A 133 5.02 0.85 -9.97
N ALA A 134 3.88 1.03 -9.31
CA ALA A 134 3.86 1.16 -7.85
C ALA A 134 4.18 -0.18 -7.15
N VAL A 135 3.60 -1.28 -7.62
CA VAL A 135 3.88 -2.62 -7.08
C VAL A 135 5.29 -3.07 -7.46
N ASP A 136 5.69 -2.85 -8.72
CA ASP A 136 7.04 -3.14 -9.18
C ASP A 136 8.09 -2.40 -8.34
N GLY A 137 7.92 -1.09 -8.15
CA GLY A 137 8.83 -0.28 -7.31
C GLY A 137 8.84 -0.69 -5.84
N LEU A 138 7.69 -1.09 -5.26
CA LEU A 138 7.59 -1.54 -3.88
C LEU A 138 8.36 -2.84 -3.63
N CYS A 139 8.25 -3.80 -4.56
CA CYS A 139 8.78 -5.15 -4.42
C CYS A 139 10.11 -5.38 -5.18
N TRP A 140 10.67 -4.35 -5.81
CA TRP A 140 11.84 -4.48 -6.66
C TRP A 140 13.05 -5.05 -5.90
N GLY A 141 13.64 -6.12 -6.45
CA GLY A 141 14.79 -6.80 -5.84
C GLY A 141 14.45 -7.62 -4.59
N VAL A 142 13.18 -7.76 -4.22
CA VAL A 142 12.72 -8.50 -3.04
C VAL A 142 11.99 -9.79 -3.48
N PRO A 143 12.32 -10.96 -2.90
CA PRO A 143 11.55 -12.19 -3.12
C PRO A 143 10.05 -11.95 -2.88
N THR A 144 9.25 -12.13 -3.92
CA THR A 144 7.82 -11.80 -3.89
C THR A 144 6.98 -13.05 -4.02
N TYR A 145 6.02 -13.24 -3.13
CA TYR A 145 5.17 -14.44 -3.08
C TYR A 145 3.70 -14.09 -3.25
N TRP A 146 2.94 -15.00 -3.86
CA TRP A 146 1.49 -14.88 -3.91
C TRP A 146 0.87 -15.19 -2.56
N ALA A 147 -0.20 -14.48 -2.22
CA ALA A 147 -1.06 -14.80 -1.11
C ALA A 147 -2.55 -14.81 -1.50
N THR A 148 -3.32 -15.62 -0.78
CA THR A 148 -4.77 -15.71 -0.95
C THR A 148 -5.47 -15.09 0.25
N GLU A 149 -6.43 -14.19 0.03
CA GLU A 149 -7.28 -13.67 1.10
C GLU A 149 -8.15 -14.80 1.69
N LYS A 150 -8.21 -14.88 3.01
CA LYS A 150 -9.04 -15.84 3.75
C LYS A 150 -10.04 -15.09 4.63
N PRO A 151 -11.29 -15.59 4.78
CA PRO A 151 -12.29 -14.96 5.62
C PRO A 151 -11.91 -14.88 7.11
N LYS A 152 -11.04 -15.79 7.57
CA LYS A 152 -10.58 -15.91 8.95
C LYS A 152 -9.13 -16.38 8.97
N PRO A 153 -8.34 -16.03 10.00
CA PRO A 153 -7.01 -16.59 10.16
C PRO A 153 -7.11 -18.10 10.40
N ARG A 154 -6.11 -18.84 9.92
CA ARG A 154 -6.00 -20.29 10.11
C ARG A 154 -5.88 -20.61 11.60
N SER A 155 -6.80 -21.41 12.13
CA SER A 155 -6.75 -21.91 13.52
C SER A 155 -6.32 -23.38 13.55
N GLY A 156 -5.27 -23.73 14.31
CA GLY A 156 -4.86 -25.12 14.56
C GLY A 156 -3.37 -25.43 14.33
N ILE A 157 -3.01 -26.71 14.40
CA ILE A 157 -1.64 -27.22 14.18
C ILE A 157 -1.24 -26.93 12.72
N GLY A 158 -0.15 -26.18 12.52
CA GLY A 158 0.29 -25.68 11.21
C GLY A 158 -0.05 -24.21 10.92
N ALA A 159 -0.61 -23.46 11.89
CA ALA A 159 -0.69 -21.99 11.86
C ALA A 159 0.66 -21.32 12.25
N GLN A 160 1.78 -21.90 11.82
CA GLN A 160 3.10 -21.36 12.13
C GLN A 160 3.36 -20.10 11.28
N GLY A 161 3.78 -19.02 11.96
CA GLY A 161 4.27 -17.80 11.33
C GLY A 161 3.19 -16.89 10.77
N CYS A 162 2.57 -16.05 11.60
CA CYS A 162 1.81 -14.90 11.13
C CYS A 162 2.49 -13.60 11.55
N ALA A 163 2.51 -12.63 10.65
CA ALA A 163 2.87 -11.25 10.92
C ALA A 163 1.62 -10.37 10.85
N GLY A 164 1.35 -9.65 11.92
CA GLY A 164 0.32 -8.60 11.93
C GLY A 164 0.94 -7.27 11.53
N ILE A 165 0.32 -6.57 10.58
CA ILE A 165 0.69 -5.22 10.18
C ILE A 165 -0.52 -4.31 10.38
N HIS A 166 -0.28 -3.15 10.96
CA HIS A 166 -1.28 -2.13 11.16
C HIS A 166 -1.01 -0.95 10.23
N PHE A 167 -1.86 -0.74 9.24
CA PHE A 167 -1.83 0.42 8.34
C PHE A 167 -2.99 1.34 8.69
N LEU A 168 -2.75 2.32 9.57
CA LEU A 168 -3.75 3.22 10.16
C LEU A 168 -4.94 2.55 10.86
N PHE A 169 -5.89 2.05 10.08
CA PHE A 169 -7.13 1.42 10.53
C PHE A 169 -7.38 0.08 9.83
N ILE A 170 -6.44 -0.35 8.98
CA ILE A 170 -6.42 -1.63 8.29
C ILE A 170 -5.49 -2.55 9.07
N HIS A 171 -6.03 -3.66 9.57
CA HIS A 171 -5.22 -4.67 10.22
C HIS A 171 -5.07 -5.85 9.27
N VAL A 172 -3.83 -6.16 8.92
CA VAL A 172 -3.49 -7.21 7.98
C VAL A 172 -2.74 -8.31 8.72
N GLY A 173 -3.27 -9.53 8.69
CA GLY A 173 -2.57 -10.73 9.12
C GLY A 173 -2.02 -11.49 7.91
N LEU A 174 -0.69 -11.54 7.78
CA LEU A 174 0.01 -12.28 6.75
C LEU A 174 0.56 -13.57 7.36
N CYS A 175 0.00 -14.71 6.98
CA CYS A 175 0.33 -16.02 7.55
C CYS A 175 1.02 -16.89 6.51
N GLY A 176 2.13 -17.52 6.87
CA GLY A 176 2.84 -18.45 6.03
C GLY A 176 4.02 -19.05 6.76
N GLY A 177 4.44 -20.25 6.35
CA GLY A 177 5.66 -20.85 6.85
C GLY A 177 6.86 -20.01 6.42
N PHE A 178 7.29 -19.06 7.26
CA PHE A 178 8.45 -18.20 7.02
C PHE A 178 9.80 -18.96 7.10
N HIS A 179 9.81 -20.25 6.75
CA HIS A 179 11.01 -21.07 6.53
C HIS A 179 11.50 -20.95 5.08
N ILE A 180 11.54 -19.71 4.59
CA ILE A 180 12.17 -19.31 3.33
C ILE A 180 13.54 -18.73 3.63
#